data_AF-A0A1H8K3C4-F1
#
_entry.id   AF-A0A1H8K3C4-F1
#
_cell.length_a   1.000
_cell.length_b   1.000
_cell.length_c   1.000
_cell.angle_alpha   90.00
_cell.angle_beta   90.00
_cell.angle_gamma   90.00
#
_symmetry.space_group_name_H-M   'P 1'
#
loop_
_entity.id
_entity.type
_entity.pdbx_description
1 polymer ?
#
loop_
_entity_poly.entity_id
_entity_poly.type
_entity_poly.pdbx_seq_one_letter_code
_entity_poly.pdbx_strand_id
1 'polypeptide(L)' 'MQVILKDNVKAKLMIAETGNSLGSFAKKVGISQGYLSQILSKKNNPSPKVAYKIANGLGVDIHNIFLIKVIDITIEMEV' A
#
# COMPACT_ATOMS: atom_id res chain seq x y z
N MET A 1 -6.94 -12.57 -0.59
CA MET A 1 -6.79 -11.33 0.20
C MET A 1 -6.40 -10.17 -0.71
N GLN A 2 -7.01 -9.00 -0.54
CA GLN A 2 -6.71 -7.77 -1.27
C GLN A 2 -6.26 -6.68 -0.30
N VAL A 3 -5.26 -5.88 -0.68
CA VAL A 3 -4.80 -4.73 0.09
C VAL A 3 -4.98 -3.46 -0.74
N ILE A 4 -5.78 -2.53 -0.24
CA ILE A 4 -6.28 -1.39 -1.01
C ILE A 4 -5.86 -0.10 -0.32
N LEU A 5 -5.27 0.83 -1.06
CA LEU A 5 -4.90 2.15 -0.53
C LEU A 5 -6.16 2.97 -0.18
N LYS A 6 -6.25 3.46 1.06
CA LYS A 6 -7.37 4.29 1.52
C LYS A 6 -7.44 5.61 0.75
N ASP A 7 -6.40 6.41 0.91
CA ASP A 7 -6.32 7.78 0.40
C ASP A 7 -4.94 8.03 -0.19
N ASN A 8 -4.90 8.40 -1.46
CA ASN A 8 -3.68 8.67 -2.18
C ASN A 8 -3.07 10.03 -1.86
N VAL A 9 -3.88 11.07 -1.62
CA VAL A 9 -3.40 12.41 -1.27
C VAL A 9 -2.76 12.37 0.11
N LYS A 10 -3.44 11.74 1.07
CA LYS A 10 -2.91 11.57 2.43
C LYS A 10 -1.62 10.76 2.43
N ALA A 11 -1.55 9.64 1.70
CA ALA A 11 -0.33 8.83 1.64
C ALA A 11 0.86 9.60 1.03
N LYS A 12 0.62 10.41 0.00
CA LYS A 12 1.66 11.29 -0.58
C LYS A 12 2.13 12.37 0.40
N LEU A 13 1.19 12.99 1.12
CA LEU A 13 1.50 13.99 2.14
C LEU A 13 2.36 13.37 3.26
N MET A 14 1.97 12.20 3.79
CA MET A 14 2.73 11.51 4.82
C MET A 14 4.16 11.16 4.35
N ILE A 15 4.35 10.77 3.09
CA ILE A 15 5.70 10.55 2.53
C ILE A 15 6.49 11.87 2.53
N ALA A 16 5.89 12.98 2.10
CA ALA A 16 6.55 14.28 2.10
C ALA A 16 6.91 14.75 3.52
N GLU A 17 6.05 14.51 4.51
CA GLU A 17 6.28 14.83 5.93
C GLU A 17 7.46 14.06 6.52
N THR A 18 7.87 12.91 5.94
CA THR A 18 9.12 12.23 6.33
C THR A 18 10.39 12.89 5.75
N GLY A 19 10.27 14.00 5.02
CA GLY A 19 11.39 14.64 4.32
C GLY A 19 11.86 13.89 3.07
N ASN A 20 11.07 12.93 2.58
CA ASN A 20 11.43 12.10 1.42
C ASN A 20 10.67 12.53 0.16
N SER A 21 11.35 12.43 -0.99
CA SER A 21 10.65 12.35 -2.27
C SER A 21 10.05 10.97 -2.46
N LEU A 22 9.15 10.80 -3.43
CA LEU A 22 8.63 9.46 -3.76
C LEU A 22 9.75 8.49 -4.15
N GLY A 23 10.80 8.97 -4.84
CA GLY A 23 11.94 8.16 -5.23
C GLY A 23 12.80 7.73 -4.03
N SER A 24 13.14 8.66 -3.14
CA SER A 24 13.94 8.33 -1.95
C SER A 24 13.17 7.45 -0.97
N PHE A 25 11.86 7.67 -0.82
CA PHE A 25 10.99 6.83 -0.02
C PHE A 25 10.86 5.41 -0.61
N ALA A 26 10.66 5.28 -1.92
CA ALA A 26 10.61 3.98 -2.58
C ALA A 26 11.90 3.18 -2.35
N LYS A 27 13.06 3.84 -2.48
CA LYS A 27 14.37 3.26 -2.17
C LYS A 27 14.46 2.83 -0.70
N LYS A 28 14.04 3.69 0.24
CA LYS A 28 14.01 3.41 1.69
C LYS A 28 13.22 2.14 2.03
N VAL A 29 12.06 1.94 1.42
CA VAL A 29 11.20 0.76 1.68
C VAL A 29 11.54 -0.44 0.77
N GLY A 30 12.53 -0.29 -0.11
CA GLY A 30 13.03 -1.34 -0.99
C GLY A 30 12.02 -1.79 -2.05
N ILE A 31 11.41 -0.83 -2.76
CA ILE A 31 10.59 -1.04 -3.97
C ILE A 31 10.97 0.00 -5.06
N SER A 32 10.53 -0.21 -6.31
CA SER A 32 10.78 0.78 -7.36
C SER A 32 9.86 2.01 -7.22
N GLN A 33 10.34 3.19 -7.61
CA GLN A 33 9.54 4.42 -7.64
C GLN A 33 8.30 4.26 -8.54
N GLY A 34 8.45 3.60 -9.70
CA GLY A 34 7.34 3.36 -10.62
C GLY A 34 6.23 2.53 -9.97
N TYR A 35 6.59 1.48 -9.24
CA TYR A 35 5.61 0.65 -8.54
C TYR A 35 4.94 1.41 -7.39
N LEU A 36 5.70 2.18 -6.60
CA LEU A 36 5.13 3.07 -5.59
C LEU A 36 4.11 4.04 -6.22
N SER A 37 4.44 4.64 -7.36
CA SER A 37 3.57 5.56 -8.08
C SER A 37 2.27 4.90 -8.55
N GLN A 38 2.33 3.66 -9.04
CA GLN A 38 1.14 2.89 -9.42
C GLN A 38 0.24 2.60 -8.21
N ILE A 39 0.81 2.26 -7.06
CA ILE A 39 0.06 2.07 -5.80
C ILE A 39 -0.60 3.38 -5.36
N LEU A 40 0.16 4.47 -5.31
CA LEU A 40 -0.33 5.80 -4.92
C LEU A 40 -1.33 6.37 -5.92
N SER A 41 -1.37 5.87 -7.16
CA SER A 41 -2.37 6.25 -8.15
C SER A 41 -3.57 5.30 -8.18
N LYS A 42 -3.66 4.34 -7.24
CA LYS A 42 -4.68 3.28 -7.16
C LYS A 42 -4.79 2.42 -8.44
N LYS A 43 -3.75 2.42 -9.28
CA LYS A 43 -3.69 1.60 -10.50
C LYS A 43 -3.40 0.14 -10.18
N ASN A 44 -2.57 -0.09 -9.15
CA ASN A 44 -2.20 -1.42 -8.68
C ASN A 44 -2.40 -1.53 -7.16
N ASN A 45 -3.02 -2.63 -6.73
CA ASN A 45 -3.06 -3.00 -5.33
C ASN A 45 -1.72 -3.65 -4.93
N PRO A 46 -1.08 -3.21 -3.82
CA PRO A 46 0.15 -3.85 -3.36
C PRO A 46 -0.11 -5.25 -2.80
N SER A 47 0.94 -6.07 -2.74
CA SER A 47 0.93 -7.27 -1.91
C SER A 47 0.96 -6.89 -0.42
N PRO A 48 0.53 -7.79 0.49
CA PRO A 48 0.61 -7.55 1.94
C PRO A 48 2.02 -7.17 2.40
N LYS A 49 3.05 -7.84 1.85
CA LYS A 49 4.46 -7.55 2.14
C LYS A 49 4.85 -6.11 1.77
N VAL A 50 4.40 -5.64 0.61
CA VAL A 50 4.70 -4.28 0.12
C VAL A 50 3.94 -3.24 0.92
N ALA A 51 2.65 -3.48 1.22
CA ALA A 51 1.86 -2.60 2.08
C ALA A 51 2.48 -2.46 3.48
N TYR A 52 2.95 -3.57 4.06
CA TYR A 52 3.64 -3.57 5.35
C TYR A 52 4.96 -2.78 5.32
N LYS A 53 5.75 -2.93 4.24
CA LYS A 53 6.97 -2.13 4.04
C LYS A 53 6.68 -0.64 3.97
N ILE A 54 5.63 -0.24 3.24
CA ILE A 54 5.22 1.16 3.12
C ILE A 54 4.79 1.73 4.47
N ALA A 55 3.92 1.00 5.20
CA ALA A 55 3.46 1.41 6.52
C ALA A 55 4.61 1.56 7.53
N ASN A 56 5.52 0.57 7.59
CA ASN A 56 6.73 0.66 8.41
C ASN A 56 7.65 1.82 7.99
N GLY A 57 7.80 2.06 6.69
CA GLY A 57 8.59 3.18 6.19
C GLY A 57 8.08 4.55 6.66
N LEU A 58 6.78 4.63 6.93
CA LEU A 58 6.07 5.80 7.45
C LEU A 58 5.91 5.78 8.98
N GLY A 59 6.34 4.71 9.66
CA GLY A 59 6.26 4.58 11.11
C GLY A 59 4.83 4.49 11.65
N VAL A 60 3.89 3.95 10.86
CA VAL A 60 2.48 3.81 11.25
C VAL A 60 1.99 2.38 11.09
N ASP A 61 0.88 2.06 11.74
CA ASP A 61 0.21 0.79 11.53
C ASP A 61 -0.34 0.67 10.09
N ILE A 62 -0.33 -0.56 9.55
CA ILE A 62 -0.76 -0.83 8.18
C ILE A 62 -2.21 -0.40 7.92
N HIS A 63 -3.07 -0.49 8.93
CA HIS A 63 -4.46 -0.09 8.85
C HIS A 63 -4.64 1.43 8.80
N ASN A 64 -3.63 2.25 9.09
CA ASN A 64 -3.72 3.71 8.90
C ASN A 64 -3.71 4.08 7.41
N ILE A 65 -3.12 3.25 6.55
CA ILE A 65 -2.90 3.55 5.13
C ILE A 65 -3.69 2.62 4.22
N PHE A 66 -3.84 1.35 4.60
CA PHE A 66 -4.45 0.33 3.76
C PHE A 66 -5.70 -0.29 4.39
N LEU A 67 -6.63 -0.70 3.52
CA LEU A 67 -7.73 -1.60 3.84
C LEU A 67 -7.31 -3.01 3.42
N ILE A 68 -7.41 -3.97 4.32
CA ILE A 68 -7.11 -5.38 4.05
C ILE A 68 -8.44 -6.12 4.01
N LYS A 69 -8.75 -6.73 2.86
CA LYS A 69 -9.93 -7.56 2.66
C LYS A 69 -9.52 -9.02 2.52
N VAL A 70 -10.02 -9.88 3.39
CA VAL A 70 -10.00 -11.34 3.18
C VAL A 70 -11.26 -11.67 2.39
N ILE A 71 -11.11 -12.41 1.29
CA ILE A 71 -12.24 -12.89 0.50
C ILE A 71 -12.21 -14.39 0.73
N ASP A 72 -13.13 -14.89 1.54
CA ASP A 72 -13.39 -16.32 1.66
C ASP A 72 -14.31 -16.68 0.50
N ILE A 73 -13.82 -17.49 -0.45
CA ILE A 73 -14.63 -18.01 -1.54
C ILE A 73 -15.22 -19.32 -1.05
N THR A 74 -16.50 -19.33 -0.67
CA THR A 74 -17.27 -20.58 -0.53
C THR A 74 -17.95 -20.83 -1.86
N ILE A 75 -17.56 -21.89 -2.55
CA ILE A 75 -18.27 -22.37 -3.76
C ILE A 75 -19.28 -23.40 -3.28
N GLU A 76 -20.55 -23.03 -3.17
CA GLU A 76 -21.60 -24.03 -3.07
C GLU A 76 -21.75 -24.69 -4.44
N MET A 77 -21.52 -26.00 -4.50
CA MET A 77 -21.83 -26.80 -5.67
C MET A 77 -23.34 -27.08 -5.65
N GLU A 78 -24.07 -26.56 -6.64
CA GLU A 78 -25.43 -27.02 -6.92
C GLU A 78 -25.36 -28.50 -7.33
N VAL A 79 -26.03 -29.35 -6.56
CA VAL A 79 -26.31 -30.77 -6.88
C VAL A 79 -27.72 -30.86 -7.45
#